data_AF-A0A954YEW9-F1
#
_entry.id   AF-A0A954YEW9-F1
#
_cell.length_a   1.000
_cell.length_b   1.000
_cell.length_c   1.000
_cell.angle_alpha   90.00
_cell.angle_beta   90.00
_cell.angle_gamma   90.00
#
_symmetry.space_group_name_H-M   'P 1'
#
loop_
_entity.id
_entity.type
_entity.pdbx_description
1 polymer ?
#
loop_
_entity_poly.entity_id
_entity_poly.type
_entity_poly.pdbx_seq_one_letter_code
_entity_poly.pdbx_strand_id
1 'polypeptide(L)'
;MSLAPDLWISEATKSDWPYFARWHYRSHAVGFTKFLTLLWHGHEPVGVCVFVSPPISLKLRNRYFGRSGRWERTSIRAMNRQLVMLSRVVVHPTYRGAGVAASFVRRSCELCPYP
;
A
#
# COMPACT_ATOMS: atom_id res chain seq x y z
N MET A 1 27.35 -4.28 -7.23
CA MET A 1 26.59 -4.34 -8.50
C MET A 1 25.29 -3.57 -8.28
N SER A 2 25.17 -2.35 -8.82
CA SER A 2 24.01 -1.47 -8.60
C SER A 2 22.84 -1.93 -9.46
N LEU A 3 21.67 -2.14 -8.86
CA LEU A 3 20.44 -2.61 -9.51
C LEU A 3 19.58 -1.47 -10.08
N ALA A 4 20.09 -0.23 -10.15
CA ALA A 4 19.23 0.93 -10.35
C ALA A 4 19.79 1.99 -11.32
N PRO A 5 19.57 1.83 -12.63
CA PRO A 5 19.43 3.01 -13.50
C PRO A 5 17.97 3.32 -13.85
N ASP A 6 17.03 2.36 -13.72
CA ASP A 6 15.73 2.49 -14.40
C ASP A 6 14.53 2.07 -13.54
N LEU A 7 14.66 2.19 -12.21
CA LEU A 7 13.54 2.03 -11.28
C LEU A 7 12.85 3.36 -11.02
N TRP A 8 11.56 3.45 -11.31
CA TRP A 8 10.76 4.65 -11.06
C TRP A 8 9.35 4.30 -10.56
N ILE A 9 8.68 5.28 -9.95
CA ILE A 9 7.37 5.08 -9.31
C ILE A 9 6.33 5.98 -9.96
N SER A 10 5.16 5.42 -10.23
CA SER A 10 3.99 6.15 -10.72
C SER A 10 2.81 6.00 -9.77
N GLU A 11 1.81 6.86 -9.94
CA GLU A 11 0.47 6.58 -9.44
C GLU A 11 -0.08 5.31 -10.10
N ALA A 12 -0.90 4.56 -9.37
CA ALA A 12 -1.65 3.42 -9.91
C ALA A 12 -3.13 3.52 -9.56
N THR A 13 -3.91 2.74 -10.29
CA THR A 13 -5.34 2.57 -10.12
C THR A 13 -5.67 1.16 -9.63
N LYS A 14 -6.92 0.95 -9.22
CA LYS A 14 -7.39 -0.40 -8.87
C LYS A 14 -7.30 -1.38 -10.05
N SER A 15 -7.33 -0.89 -11.28
CA SER A 15 -7.26 -1.70 -12.50
C SER A 15 -5.89 -2.34 -12.73
N ASP A 16 -4.85 -1.86 -12.05
CA ASP A 16 -3.51 -2.43 -12.11
C ASP A 16 -3.36 -3.68 -11.22
N TRP A 17 -4.19 -3.81 -10.19
CA TRP A 17 -4.12 -4.91 -9.22
C TRP A 17 -4.17 -6.32 -9.83
N PRO A 18 -5.06 -6.64 -10.80
CA PRO A 18 -5.15 -7.97 -11.39
C PRO A 18 -3.82 -8.50 -11.95
N TYR A 19 -2.98 -7.63 -12.51
CA TYR A 19 -1.65 -8.02 -13.01
C TYR A 19 -0.75 -8.56 -11.88
N PHE A 20 -0.84 -8.00 -10.68
CA PHE A 20 -0.02 -8.38 -9.53
C PHE A 20 -0.64 -9.46 -8.65
N ALA A 21 -1.96 -9.63 -8.70
CA ALA A 21 -2.70 -10.57 -7.85
C ALA A 21 -2.17 -12.02 -7.94
N ARG A 22 -1.62 -12.41 -9.09
CA ARG A 22 -0.99 -13.73 -9.31
C ARG A 22 0.22 -14.03 -8.42
N TRP A 23 0.92 -13.00 -7.96
CA TRP A 23 2.07 -13.16 -7.05
C TRP A 23 1.71 -12.93 -5.58
N HIS A 24 0.44 -12.62 -5.29
CA HIS A 24 -0.04 -12.40 -3.94
C HIS A 24 -0.80 -13.62 -3.42
N TYR A 25 -0.41 -14.12 -2.25
CA TYR A 25 -0.98 -15.32 -1.63
C TYR A 25 -2.48 -15.23 -1.29
N ARG A 26 -3.06 -14.02 -1.24
CA ARG A 26 -4.50 -13.76 -1.07
C ARG A 26 -5.00 -12.88 -2.21
N SER A 27 -5.17 -13.46 -3.39
CA SER A 27 -5.53 -12.83 -4.67
C SER A 27 -6.91 -12.14 -4.72
N HIS A 28 -7.57 -11.95 -3.57
CA HIS A 28 -8.90 -11.35 -3.44
C HIS A 28 -8.95 -9.86 -3.84
N ALA A 29 -10.17 -9.34 -3.91
CA ALA A 29 -10.47 -7.93 -4.10
C ALA A 29 -9.68 -7.04 -3.12
N VAL A 30 -9.11 -5.96 -3.66
CA VAL A 30 -8.56 -4.85 -2.88
C VAL A 30 -9.73 -4.09 -2.25
N GLY A 31 -9.69 -3.88 -0.92
CA GLY A 31 -10.79 -3.31 -0.14
C GLY A 31 -11.07 -1.83 -0.43
N PHE A 32 -11.31 -1.03 0.62
CA PHE A 32 -11.52 0.41 0.47
C PHE A 32 -10.20 1.14 0.14
N THR A 33 -9.74 0.98 -1.09
CA THR A 33 -8.50 1.57 -1.60
C THR A 33 -8.58 3.08 -1.60
N LYS A 34 -7.50 3.68 -1.13
CA LYS A 34 -7.28 5.12 -1.06
C LYS A 34 -6.39 5.58 -2.19
N PHE A 35 -5.20 5.00 -2.30
CA PHE A 35 -4.31 5.21 -3.43
C PHE A 35 -3.45 3.97 -3.65
N LEU A 36 -2.77 3.93 -4.80
CA LEU A 36 -1.81 2.90 -5.13
C LEU A 36 -0.61 3.55 -5.82
N THR A 37 0.51 2.82 -5.81
CA THR A 37 1.70 3.19 -6.58
C THR A 37 2.24 1.97 -7.30
N LEU A 38 2.76 2.15 -8.52
CA LEU A 38 3.52 1.13 -9.22
C LEU A 38 5.01 1.38 -9.09
N LEU A 39 5.77 0.29 -9.00
CA LEU A 39 7.20 0.30 -9.26
C LEU A 39 7.41 -0.20 -10.69
N TRP A 40 8.15 0.55 -11.47
CA TRP A 40 8.54 0.22 -12.83
C TRP A 40 10.01 -0.11 -12.89
N HIS A 41 10.39 -1.03 -13.78
CA HIS A 41 11.74 -1.19 -14.27
C HIS A 41 11.71 -0.96 -15.78
N GLY A 42 12.19 0.20 -16.24
CA GLY A 42 11.96 0.67 -17.60
C GLY A 42 10.47 0.77 -17.92
N HIS A 43 9.99 -0.06 -18.84
CA HIS A 43 8.58 -0.11 -19.27
C HIS A 43 7.78 -1.25 -18.65
N GLU A 44 8.38 -2.06 -17.76
CA GLU A 44 7.69 -3.17 -17.12
C GLU A 44 7.25 -2.81 -15.69
N PRO A 45 5.97 -3.01 -15.33
CA PRO A 45 5.51 -2.81 -13.96
C PRO A 45 5.93 -4.01 -13.10
N VAL A 46 6.88 -3.79 -12.19
CA VAL A 46 7.52 -4.85 -11.38
C VAL A 46 7.06 -4.85 -9.92
N GLY A 47 6.26 -3.88 -9.48
CA GLY A 47 5.67 -3.91 -8.15
C GLY A 47 4.46 -3.01 -7.98
N VAL A 48 3.68 -3.27 -6.94
CA VAL A 48 2.54 -2.45 -6.51
C VAL A 48 2.49 -2.32 -4.99
N CYS A 49 2.21 -1.11 -4.51
CA CYS A 49 1.76 -0.86 -3.15
C CYS A 49 0.28 -0.50 -3.16
N VAL A 50 -0.53 -1.15 -2.32
CA VAL A 50 -1.96 -0.87 -2.18
C VAL A 50 -2.23 -0.28 -0.81
N PHE A 51 -2.72 0.96 -0.80
CA PHE A 51 -3.07 1.68 0.41
C PHE A 51 -4.58 1.76 0.58
N VAL A 52 -5.08 1.44 1.77
CA VAL A 52 -6.52 1.35 2.06
C VAL A 52 -6.88 2.14 3.31
N SER A 53 -8.18 2.41 3.49
CA SER A 53 -8.69 2.81 4.79
C SER A 53 -8.53 1.65 5.79
N PRO A 54 -7.94 1.87 6.98
CA PRO A 54 -7.79 0.79 7.94
C PRO A 54 -9.17 0.30 8.42
N PRO A 55 -9.45 -1.02 8.49
CA PRO A 55 -10.70 -1.53 9.04
C PRO A 55 -10.89 -1.13 10.51
N ILE A 56 -12.14 -0.92 10.92
CA ILE A 56 -12.52 -0.52 12.30
C ILE A 56 -12.06 -1.56 13.33
N SER A 57 -12.04 -2.84 12.95
CA SER A 57 -11.61 -3.95 13.81
C SER A 57 -10.11 -4.00 14.11
N LEU A 58 -9.28 -3.16 13.47
CA LEU A 58 -7.84 -3.14 13.76
C LEU A 58 -7.57 -2.63 15.18
N LYS A 59 -7.07 -3.53 16.04
CA LYS A 59 -6.57 -3.20 17.39
C LYS A 59 -5.55 -2.06 17.39
N LEU A 60 -4.80 -1.89 16.29
CA LEU A 60 -3.83 -0.81 16.15
C LEU A 60 -4.48 0.59 16.22
N ARG A 61 -5.73 0.73 15.75
CA ARG A 61 -6.50 1.98 15.90
C ARG A 61 -6.76 2.30 17.36
N ASN A 62 -7.21 1.30 18.12
CA ASN A 62 -7.48 1.44 19.55
C ASN A 62 -6.20 1.80 20.31
N ARG A 63 -5.07 1.14 19.99
CA ARG A 63 -3.77 1.41 20.62
C ARG A 63 -3.26 2.82 20.32
N TYR A 64 -3.24 3.24 19.06
CA TYR A 64 -2.67 4.53 18.66
C TYR A 64 -3.43 5.71 19.27
N PHE A 65 -4.77 5.62 19.33
CA PHE A 65 -5.60 6.69 19.91
C PHE A 65 -5.92 6.49 21.39
N GLY A 66 -5.35 5.46 22.05
CA GLY A 66 -5.61 5.17 23.46
C GLY A 66 -7.08 4.89 23.78
N ARG A 67 -7.85 4.35 22.82
CA ARG A 67 -9.30 4.17 22.96
C ARG A 67 -9.66 2.74 23.33
N SER A 68 -10.46 2.59 24.38
CA SER A 68 -11.20 1.37 24.71
C SER A 68 -12.70 1.64 24.57
N GLY A 69 -13.42 0.81 23.80
CA GLY A 69 -14.88 0.89 23.68
C GLY A 69 -15.41 1.15 22.27
N ARG A 70 -16.69 1.56 22.18
CA ARG A 70 -17.40 1.73 20.90
C ARG A 70 -16.94 3.00 20.19
N TRP A 71 -16.63 2.87 18.91
CA TRP A 71 -16.31 4.00 18.05
C TRP A 71 -17.57 4.78 17.65
N GLU A 72 -17.56 6.09 17.86
CA GLU A 72 -18.56 6.99 17.27
C GLU A 72 -18.34 7.15 15.76
N ARG A 73 -19.42 7.32 15.01
CA ARG A 73 -19.37 7.46 13.54
C ARG A 73 -18.54 8.66 13.09
N THR A 74 -18.63 9.78 13.79
CA THR A 74 -17.86 11.01 13.53
C THR A 74 -16.36 10.77 13.70
N SER A 75 -15.96 10.14 14.81
CA SER A 75 -14.58 9.75 15.09
C SER A 75 -14.01 8.80 14.02
N ILE A 76 -14.79 7.81 13.57
CA ILE A 76 -14.37 6.90 12.47
C ILE A 76 -14.17 7.67 11.17
N ARG A 77 -15.07 8.58 10.83
CA ARG A 77 -14.96 9.39 9.60
C ARG A 77 -13.72 10.27 9.62
N ALA A 78 -13.44 10.95 10.74
CA ALA A 78 -12.24 11.75 10.90
C ALA A 78 -10.97 10.90 10.75
N MET A 79 -10.91 9.78 11.46
CA MET A 79 -9.78 8.84 11.37
C MET A 79 -9.61 8.26 9.96
N ASN A 80 -10.70 7.92 9.27
CA ASN A 80 -10.63 7.46 7.89
C ASN A 80 -10.17 8.55 6.91
N ARG A 81 -10.23 9.83 7.26
CA ARG A 81 -9.69 10.91 6.41
C ARG A 81 -8.17 11.04 6.58
N GLN A 82 -7.67 10.82 7.78
CA GLN A 82 -6.27 11.08 8.16
C GLN A 82 -5.39 9.82 8.23
N LEU A 83 -5.99 8.64 8.28
CA LEU A 83 -5.23 7.39 8.29
C LEU A 83 -5.28 6.67 6.96
N VAL A 84 -4.13 6.14 6.62
CA VAL A 84 -3.93 5.26 5.48
C VAL A 84 -3.11 4.07 5.94
N MET A 85 -3.51 2.87 5.51
CA MET A 85 -2.81 1.63 5.84
C MET A 85 -2.28 1.00 4.56
N LEU A 86 -0.99 0.66 4.56
CA LEU A 86 -0.42 -0.21 3.55
C LEU A 86 -0.98 -1.63 3.73
N SER A 87 -1.84 -2.04 2.82
CA SER A 87 -2.52 -3.35 2.88
C SER A 87 -1.71 -4.43 2.17
N ARG A 88 -1.08 -4.08 1.05
CA ARG A 88 -0.39 -5.03 0.18
C ARG A 88 0.85 -4.39 -0.40
N VAL A 89 1.91 -5.19 -0.46
CA VAL A 89 3.11 -4.91 -1.24
C VAL A 89 3.36 -6.17 -2.04
N VAL A 90 3.40 -6.04 -3.36
CA VAL A 90 3.77 -7.13 -4.26
C VAL A 90 4.91 -6.64 -5.11
N VAL A 91 5.97 -7.44 -5.19
CA VAL A 91 7.11 -7.21 -6.07
C VAL A 91 7.33 -8.48 -6.86
N HIS A 92 7.65 -8.34 -8.14
CA HIS A 92 7.95 -9.45 -9.02
C HIS A 92 9.01 -10.37 -8.38
N PRO A 93 8.83 -11.71 -8.39
CA PRO A 93 9.70 -12.63 -7.64
C PRO A 93 11.19 -12.50 -7.92
N THR A 94 11.58 -12.13 -9.15
CA THR A 94 12.97 -11.91 -9.58
C THR A 94 13.70 -10.83 -8.77
N TYR A 95 12.98 -9.91 -8.11
CA TYR A 95 13.56 -8.80 -7.31
C TYR A 95 13.57 -9.10 -5.80
N ARG A 96 13.23 -10.32 -5.38
CA ARG A 96 13.33 -10.74 -3.98
C ARG A 96 14.81 -10.80 -3.56
N GLY A 97 15.10 -10.40 -2.32
CA GLY A 97 16.48 -10.39 -1.78
C GLY A 97 17.34 -9.19 -2.20
N ALA A 98 16.87 -8.35 -3.11
CA ALA A 98 17.60 -7.18 -3.61
C ALA A 98 17.39 -5.88 -2.81
N GLY A 99 16.61 -5.90 -1.71
CA GLY A 99 16.28 -4.69 -0.93
C GLY A 99 15.28 -3.72 -1.59
N VAL A 100 14.85 -4.00 -2.83
CA VAL A 100 13.94 -3.13 -3.63
C VAL A 100 12.60 -2.88 -2.94
N ALA A 101 12.05 -3.87 -2.24
CA ALA A 101 10.75 -3.70 -1.58
C ALA A 101 10.78 -2.62 -0.47
N ALA A 102 11.88 -2.50 0.27
CA ALA A 102 11.99 -1.54 1.36
C ALA A 102 12.08 -0.10 0.84
N SER A 103 12.89 0.14 -0.19
CA SER A 103 13.00 1.46 -0.83
C SER A 103 11.71 1.84 -1.55
N PHE A 104 11.06 0.88 -2.23
CA PHE A 104 9.77 1.09 -2.89
C PHE A 104 8.70 1.50 -1.88
N VAL A 105 8.50 0.73 -0.81
CA VAL A 105 7.51 1.05 0.22
C VAL A 105 7.74 2.42 0.83
N ARG A 106 9.00 2.75 1.16
CA ARG A 106 9.35 4.06 1.72
C ARG A 106 8.93 5.18 0.77
N ARG A 107 9.30 5.10 -0.50
CA ARG A 107 8.98 6.14 -1.47
C ARG A 107 7.49 6.21 -1.81
N SER A 108 6.79 5.09 -1.79
CA SER A 108 5.32 5.06 -1.88
C SER A 108 4.64 5.74 -0.70
N CYS A 109 5.20 5.64 0.51
CA CYS A 109 4.71 6.39 1.67
C CYS A 109 4.97 7.90 1.53
N GLU A 110 6.11 8.30 0.97
CA GLU A 110 6.44 9.71 0.69
C GLU A 110 5.49 10.33 -0.35
N LEU A 111 4.91 9.53 -1.25
CA LEU A 111 3.90 9.95 -2.23
C LEU A 111 2.46 9.92 -1.69
N CYS A 112 2.26 9.67 -0.40
CA CYS A 112 0.92 9.62 0.18
C CYS A 112 0.20 10.98 0.04
N PRO A 113 -0.93 11.05 -0.69
CA PRO A 113 -1.66 12.31 -0.89
C PRO A 113 -2.58 12.67 0.29
N TYR A 114 -2.55 11.88 1.37
CA TYR A 114 -3.38 12.09 2.56
C TYR A 114 -2.57 12.79 3.66
N PRO A 115 -3.21 13.69 4.44
CA PRO A 115 -2.57 14.44 5.52
C PRO A 115 -2.20 13.56 6.71
#